data_AF-A0A522SRD3-F1
#
_entry.id   AF-A0A522SRD3-F1
#
_cell.length_a   1.000
_cell.length_b   1.000
_cell.length_c   1.000
_cell.angle_alpha   90.00
_cell.angle_beta   90.00
_cell.angle_gamma   90.00
#
_symmetry.space_group_name_H-M   'P 1'
#
loop_
_entity.id
_entity.type
_entity.pdbx_description
1 polymer ?
#
loop_
_entity_poly.entity_id
_entity_poly.type
_entity_poly.pdbx_seq_one_letter_code
_entity_poly.pdbx_strand_id
1 'polypeptide(L)'
;MLSLAQARALQLSAQGLLQAPRRRPRRDDVVAAVARMRLLQIDTIHVVARSPYLVLHSRLGDYPAAWLDEALAQGRLAECWAHEACFVSAADVAWHRGGHDHRAHHWAHRHAARMHREQRADMDALLQSIRASGPVRAADFSRRAGVAKAGWWEWKPEKRWLEAWFALGELMVARRDNFQRVYDLAENVLARLEPPFDPAFAPSAAQQRERFILDSVRALGVTQAAWVADYFRLKPKVGERELAPLVASGELLAVPVEGWHTPGYVHRDHAATLAQALAGRLRATRTVLLSPFDPLVWDRARAQAMFGFEYTIECYTPAPKRRYGYFVLPILHRGRLIGRLDAKAHRDSGVFEVKAVFLEPGVSPQPALVQAVAAAIADTARWHGTPKIRLGRTSPAALARPLRAAWRHVG
;
A
#
# COMPACT_ATOMS: atom_id res chain seq x y z
N MET A 1 9.52 29.51 0.33
CA MET A 1 9.83 28.43 -0.63
C MET A 1 10.43 27.27 0.14
N LEU A 2 10.09 26.02 -0.20
CA LEU A 2 10.72 24.81 0.33
C LEU A 2 11.90 24.40 -0.56
N SER A 3 13.02 24.00 0.04
CA SER A 3 14.01 23.20 -0.69
C SER A 3 13.48 21.79 -0.96
N LEU A 4 14.06 21.08 -1.93
CA LEU A 4 13.65 19.70 -2.21
C LEU A 4 13.83 18.78 -0.99
N ALA A 5 14.85 19.03 -0.16
CA ALA A 5 15.06 18.29 1.08
C ALA A 5 13.96 18.56 2.14
N GLN A 6 13.50 19.81 2.26
CA GLN A 6 12.38 20.17 3.13
C GLN A 6 11.06 19.57 2.63
N ALA A 7 10.82 19.56 1.33
CA ALA A 7 9.65 18.92 0.72
C ALA A 7 9.63 17.40 1.00
N ARG A 8 10.77 16.70 0.83
CA ARG A 8 10.90 15.28 1.21
C ARG A 8 10.59 15.06 2.69
N ALA A 9 11.12 15.91 3.57
CA ALA A 9 10.86 15.79 5.01
C ALA A 9 9.37 15.99 5.34
N LEU A 10 8.68 16.92 4.67
CA LEU A 10 7.24 17.12 4.82
C LEU A 10 6.44 15.89 4.34
N GLN A 11 6.76 15.33 3.17
CA GLN A 11 6.12 14.10 2.66
C GLN A 11 6.35 12.91 3.62
N LEU A 12 7.59 12.70 4.07
CA LEU A 12 7.91 11.63 5.02
C LEU A 12 7.24 11.84 6.37
N SER A 13 7.08 13.09 6.80
CA SER A 13 6.27 13.40 7.97
C SER A 13 4.83 12.95 7.72
N ALA A 14 4.18 13.38 6.64
CA ALA A 14 2.80 13.02 6.32
C ALA A 14 2.58 11.50 6.25
N GLN A 15 3.55 10.72 5.78
CA GLN A 15 3.45 9.26 5.65
C GLN A 15 3.94 8.43 6.86
N GLY A 16 4.41 9.08 7.93
CA GLY A 16 4.87 8.37 9.13
C GLY A 16 6.25 7.73 8.98
N LEU A 17 7.09 8.29 8.09
CA LEU A 17 8.42 7.79 7.74
C LEU A 17 9.56 8.73 8.13
N LEU A 18 9.27 9.91 8.70
CA LEU A 18 10.30 10.90 9.04
C LEU A 18 11.26 10.37 10.12
N GLN A 19 10.73 9.73 11.16
CA GLN A 19 11.47 9.27 12.33
C GLN A 19 11.12 7.82 12.64
N ALA A 20 12.01 7.13 13.37
CA ALA A 20 11.70 5.81 13.90
C ALA A 20 10.55 5.88 14.94
N PRO A 21 9.72 4.85 15.05
CA PRO A 21 8.76 4.72 16.14
C PRO A 21 9.45 4.86 17.51
N ARG A 22 8.85 5.66 18.41
CA ARG A 22 9.40 5.89 19.76
C ARG A 22 9.02 4.81 20.78
N ARG A 23 8.10 3.92 20.40
CA ARG A 23 7.56 2.85 21.25
C ARG A 23 7.23 1.63 20.42
N ARG A 24 7.01 0.50 21.11
CA ARG A 24 6.46 -0.70 20.47
C ARG A 24 5.06 -0.41 19.87
N PRO A 25 4.72 -1.02 18.73
CA PRO A 25 3.42 -0.85 18.10
C PRO A 25 2.32 -1.52 18.93
N ARG A 26 1.11 -0.99 18.77
CA ARG A 26 -0.16 -1.49 19.34
C ARG A 26 -1.13 -1.78 18.19
N ARG A 27 -2.17 -2.57 18.46
CA ARG A 27 -3.19 -2.96 17.45
C ARG A 27 -3.75 -1.75 16.72
N ASP A 28 -4.06 -0.67 17.43
CA ASP A 28 -4.65 0.54 16.85
C ASP A 28 -3.69 1.33 15.96
N ASP A 29 -2.38 1.13 16.11
CA ASP A 29 -1.40 1.79 15.22
C ASP A 29 -1.50 1.26 13.78
N VAL A 30 -2.00 0.04 13.58
CA VAL A 30 -2.27 -0.50 12.23
C VAL A 30 -3.40 0.27 11.57
N VAL A 31 -4.53 0.44 12.26
CA VAL A 31 -5.68 1.20 11.76
C VAL A 31 -5.28 2.66 11.53
N ALA A 32 -4.56 3.26 12.48
CA ALA A 32 -4.07 4.63 12.37
C ALA A 32 -3.10 4.82 11.19
N ALA A 33 -2.25 3.83 10.90
CA ALA A 33 -1.34 3.87 9.74
C ALA A 33 -2.11 3.81 8.42
N VAL A 34 -3.13 2.94 8.30
CA VAL A 34 -3.99 2.89 7.11
C VAL A 34 -4.76 4.19 6.95
N ALA A 35 -5.39 4.70 8.01
CA ALA A 35 -6.12 5.97 7.98
C ALA A 35 -5.22 7.16 7.61
N ARG A 36 -3.97 7.19 8.10
CA ARG A 36 -2.97 8.21 7.75
C ARG A 36 -2.63 8.19 6.26
N MET A 37 -2.45 7.00 5.69
CA MET A 37 -2.20 6.82 4.27
C MET A 37 -3.48 6.91 3.43
N ARG A 38 -4.66 6.97 4.05
CA ARG A 38 -6.00 6.91 3.43
C ARG A 38 -6.34 5.59 2.76
N LEU A 39 -5.33 4.86 2.33
CA LEU A 39 -5.45 3.53 1.74
C LEU A 39 -4.16 2.74 1.95
N LEU A 40 -4.26 1.42 1.88
CA LEU A 40 -3.12 0.51 1.90
C LEU A 40 -3.29 -0.52 0.78
N GLN A 41 -2.49 -0.41 -0.28
CA GLN A 41 -2.57 -1.31 -1.42
C GLN A 41 -2.27 -2.77 -1.04
N ILE A 42 -3.07 -3.66 -1.63
CA ILE A 42 -2.95 -5.11 -1.50
C ILE A 42 -2.23 -5.64 -2.73
N ASP A 43 -1.07 -6.25 -2.51
CA ASP A 43 -0.36 -7.03 -3.53
C ASP A 43 -0.06 -8.45 -3.03
N THR A 44 -0.16 -9.43 -3.92
CA THR A 44 -0.10 -10.86 -3.58
C THR A 44 1.30 -11.46 -3.57
N ILE A 45 2.32 -10.76 -4.11
CA ILE A 45 3.68 -11.29 -4.21
C ILE A 45 4.26 -11.46 -2.81
N HIS A 46 4.80 -12.64 -2.50
CA HIS A 46 5.18 -13.03 -1.13
C HIS A 46 6.65 -13.44 -0.97
N VAL A 47 7.53 -13.09 -1.93
CA VAL A 47 8.95 -13.48 -1.92
C VAL A 47 9.69 -12.96 -0.67
N VAL A 48 9.35 -11.75 -0.22
CA VAL A 48 9.78 -11.21 1.07
C VAL A 48 8.58 -11.17 2.01
N ALA A 49 7.66 -10.25 1.75
CA ALA A 49 6.31 -10.16 2.33
C ALA A 49 5.37 -9.63 1.26
N ARG A 50 4.08 -9.90 1.44
CA ARG A 50 3.04 -9.20 0.70
C ARG A 50 3.06 -7.72 1.07
N SER A 51 2.89 -6.86 0.07
CA SER A 51 3.08 -5.41 0.21
C SER A 51 2.40 -4.78 1.43
N PRO A 52 1.10 -5.03 1.73
CA PRO A 52 0.43 -4.32 2.83
C PRO A 52 1.15 -4.52 4.17
N TYR A 53 1.66 -5.72 4.43
CA TYR A 53 2.36 -6.00 5.67
C TYR A 53 3.73 -5.30 5.74
N LEU A 54 4.44 -5.23 4.61
CA LEU A 54 5.76 -4.59 4.51
C LEU A 54 5.65 -3.06 4.60
N VAL A 55 4.63 -2.47 3.98
CA VAL A 55 4.33 -1.03 4.12
C VAL A 55 4.07 -0.69 5.58
N LEU A 56 3.24 -1.46 6.29
CA LEU A 56 3.04 -1.28 7.73
C LEU A 56 4.33 -1.47 8.54
N HIS A 57 5.13 -2.50 8.25
CA HIS A 57 6.40 -2.75 8.96
C HIS A 57 7.34 -1.54 8.86
N SER A 58 7.41 -0.90 7.69
CA SER A 58 8.29 0.25 7.51
C SER A 58 7.91 1.46 8.39
N ARG A 59 6.62 1.61 8.72
CA ARG A 59 6.08 2.66 9.62
C ARG A 59 6.06 2.25 11.08
N LEU A 60 5.72 1.00 11.38
CA LEU A 60 5.41 0.52 12.74
C LEU A 60 6.58 -0.21 13.41
N GLY A 61 7.55 -0.70 12.63
CA GLY A 61 8.60 -1.58 13.12
C GLY A 61 8.09 -3.00 13.33
N ASP A 62 8.58 -3.68 14.37
CA ASP A 62 8.21 -5.05 14.69
C ASP A 62 6.78 -5.14 15.25
N TYR A 63 5.81 -5.44 14.38
CA TYR A 63 4.40 -5.62 14.72
C TYR A 63 3.89 -6.99 14.24
N PRO A 64 2.97 -7.64 14.98
CA PRO A 64 2.32 -8.86 14.51
C PRO A 64 1.47 -8.63 13.25
N ALA A 65 1.81 -9.32 12.16
CA ALA A 65 1.10 -9.18 10.88
C ALA A 65 -0.40 -9.51 10.98
N ALA A 66 -0.79 -10.41 11.88
CA ALA A 66 -2.17 -10.79 12.15
C ALA A 66 -3.07 -9.60 12.52
N TRP A 67 -2.51 -8.52 13.08
CA TRP A 67 -3.30 -7.33 13.47
C TRP A 67 -3.99 -6.65 12.29
N LEU A 68 -3.43 -6.73 11.07
CA LEU A 68 -4.09 -6.20 9.88
C LEU A 68 -5.32 -7.04 9.50
N ASP A 69 -5.16 -8.37 9.51
CA ASP A 69 -6.24 -9.30 9.16
C ASP A 69 -7.35 -9.28 10.23
N GLU A 70 -6.98 -9.15 11.51
CA GLU A 70 -7.92 -8.96 12.63
C GLU A 70 -8.67 -7.62 12.52
N ALA A 71 -7.99 -6.53 12.15
CA ALA A 71 -8.65 -5.23 11.97
C ALA A 71 -9.69 -5.24 10.83
N LEU A 72 -9.43 -6.00 9.75
CA LEU A 72 -10.43 -6.28 8.71
C LEU A 72 -11.60 -7.10 9.28
N ALA A 73 -11.31 -8.21 9.96
CA ALA A 73 -12.34 -9.10 10.51
C ALA A 73 -13.23 -8.44 11.57
N GLN A 74 -12.69 -7.46 12.29
CA GLN A 74 -13.38 -6.65 13.29
C GLN A 74 -14.16 -5.47 12.68
N GLY A 75 -14.14 -5.29 11.35
CA GLY A 75 -14.86 -4.20 10.70
C GLY A 75 -14.24 -2.81 10.93
N ARG A 76 -13.01 -2.72 11.45
CA ARG A 76 -12.28 -1.44 11.59
C ARG A 76 -11.62 -1.00 10.28
N LEU A 77 -11.37 -1.97 9.40
CA LEU A 77 -10.92 -1.77 8.02
C LEU A 77 -11.87 -2.51 7.07
N ALA A 78 -11.87 -2.12 5.80
CA ALA A 78 -12.57 -2.83 4.73
C ALA A 78 -11.69 -2.94 3.48
N GLU A 79 -12.00 -3.90 2.61
CA GLU A 79 -11.42 -3.96 1.27
C GLU A 79 -12.28 -3.21 0.26
N CYS A 80 -11.65 -2.33 -0.51
CA CYS A 80 -12.30 -1.65 -1.63
C CYS A 80 -11.32 -1.42 -2.80
N TRP A 81 -11.86 -0.92 -3.90
CA TRP A 81 -11.07 -0.32 -4.97
C TRP A 81 -10.79 1.15 -4.61
N ALA A 82 -9.52 1.50 -4.49
CA ALA A 82 -9.05 2.87 -4.27
C ALA A 82 -7.93 3.18 -5.29
N HIS A 83 -6.65 3.05 -4.93
CA HIS A 83 -5.56 3.08 -5.93
C HIS A 83 -5.60 1.83 -6.82
N GLU A 84 -5.74 0.68 -6.19
CA GLU A 84 -6.02 -0.63 -6.77
C GLU A 84 -6.91 -1.37 -5.75
N ALA A 85 -6.76 -2.69 -5.57
CA ALA A 85 -7.29 -3.34 -4.38
C ALA A 85 -6.56 -2.80 -3.13
N CYS A 86 -7.32 -2.24 -2.18
CA CYS A 86 -6.77 -1.61 -0.98
C CYS A 86 -7.54 -2.01 0.27
N PHE A 87 -6.86 -1.98 1.42
CA PHE A 87 -7.53 -1.74 2.70
C PHE A 87 -7.79 -0.24 2.87
N VAL A 88 -8.96 0.10 3.40
CA VAL A 88 -9.34 1.47 3.79
C VAL A 88 -9.96 1.47 5.18
N SER A 89 -9.98 2.63 5.83
CA SER A 89 -10.66 2.77 7.13
C SER A 89 -12.17 2.52 6.97
N ALA A 90 -12.81 1.92 7.97
CA ALA A 90 -14.26 1.72 7.97
C ALA A 90 -15.04 3.02 7.73
N ALA A 91 -14.61 4.12 8.34
CA ALA A 91 -15.18 5.46 8.17
C ALA A 91 -15.14 5.98 6.72
N ASP A 92 -14.23 5.47 5.89
CA ASP A 92 -14.06 5.91 4.51
C ASP A 92 -14.87 5.04 3.53
N VAL A 93 -15.43 3.91 3.96
CA VAL A 93 -16.15 2.94 3.09
C VAL A 93 -17.29 3.59 2.32
N ALA A 94 -18.04 4.49 2.97
CA ALA A 94 -19.16 5.18 2.34
C ALA A 94 -18.69 6.09 1.19
N TRP A 95 -17.52 6.72 1.28
CA TRP A 95 -16.92 7.45 0.16
C TRP A 95 -16.50 6.56 -0.99
N HIS A 96 -16.15 5.29 -0.74
CA HIS A 96 -15.79 4.33 -1.80
C HIS A 96 -17.00 3.61 -2.41
N ARG A 97 -18.18 3.69 -1.79
CA ARG A 97 -19.43 3.02 -2.23
C ARG A 97 -20.53 3.99 -2.69
N GLY A 98 -20.62 5.18 -2.11
CA GLY A 98 -21.83 5.99 -2.08
C GLY A 98 -22.02 6.98 -3.23
N GLY A 99 -22.28 6.51 -4.45
CA GLY A 99 -23.25 7.26 -5.27
C GLY A 99 -22.85 7.73 -6.66
N HIS A 100 -21.61 7.55 -7.11
CA HIS A 100 -21.34 7.45 -8.54
C HIS A 100 -20.43 6.26 -8.77
N ASP A 101 -20.87 5.37 -9.65
CA ASP A 101 -20.17 4.13 -9.90
C ASP A 101 -18.91 4.43 -10.74
N HIS A 102 -17.88 5.01 -10.11
CA HIS A 102 -16.53 5.00 -10.65
C HIS A 102 -16.09 3.56 -11.00
N ARG A 103 -16.73 2.54 -10.40
CA ARG A 103 -16.57 1.13 -10.77
C ARG A 103 -17.28 0.80 -12.08
N ALA A 104 -18.40 1.43 -12.48
CA ALA A 104 -19.06 1.17 -13.78
C ALA A 104 -18.11 1.37 -14.97
N HIS A 105 -17.17 2.30 -14.84
CA HIS A 105 -16.13 2.53 -15.83
C HIS A 105 -14.86 1.71 -15.59
N HIS A 106 -14.72 1.08 -14.42
CA HIS A 106 -13.66 0.13 -14.11
C HIS A 106 -13.87 -1.19 -14.87
N TRP A 107 -12.77 -1.73 -15.43
CA TRP A 107 -12.81 -2.93 -16.26
C TRP A 107 -13.38 -4.14 -15.50
N ALA A 108 -13.09 -4.27 -14.19
CA ALA A 108 -13.56 -5.41 -13.40
C ALA A 108 -15.09 -5.42 -13.26
N HIS A 109 -15.71 -4.25 -13.06
CA HIS A 109 -17.17 -4.15 -12.99
C HIS A 109 -17.81 -4.44 -14.35
N ARG A 110 -17.28 -3.88 -15.45
CA ARG A 110 -17.81 -4.17 -16.80
C ARG A 110 -17.73 -5.66 -17.13
N HIS A 111 -16.63 -6.30 -16.76
CA HIS A 111 -16.45 -7.74 -16.93
C HIS A 111 -17.42 -8.54 -16.05
N ALA A 112 -17.59 -8.15 -14.79
CA ALA A 112 -18.52 -8.78 -13.86
C ALA A 112 -19.98 -8.64 -14.31
N ALA A 113 -20.39 -7.45 -14.76
CA ALA A 113 -21.74 -7.19 -15.27
C ALA A 113 -22.03 -7.99 -16.55
N ARG A 114 -21.04 -8.16 -17.44
CA ARG A 114 -21.16 -9.04 -18.61
C ARG A 114 -21.31 -10.50 -18.17
N MET A 115 -20.44 -10.96 -17.27
CA MET A 115 -20.48 -12.32 -16.74
C MET A 115 -21.82 -12.63 -16.07
N HIS A 116 -22.36 -11.70 -15.28
CA HIS A 116 -23.68 -11.85 -14.68
C HIS A 116 -24.80 -11.97 -15.70
N ARG A 117 -24.76 -11.20 -16.80
CA ARG A 117 -25.75 -11.36 -17.88
C ARG A 117 -25.65 -12.72 -18.57
N GLU A 118 -24.44 -13.22 -18.77
CA GLU A 118 -24.16 -14.49 -19.47
C GLU A 118 -24.40 -15.73 -18.58
N GLN A 119 -24.23 -15.61 -17.26
CA GLN A 119 -24.22 -16.73 -16.30
C GLN A 119 -25.12 -16.47 -15.08
N ARG A 120 -26.22 -15.73 -15.30
CA ARG A 120 -27.12 -15.22 -14.25
C ARG A 120 -27.56 -16.29 -13.26
N ALA A 121 -28.16 -17.38 -13.76
CA ALA A 121 -28.79 -18.39 -12.92
C ALA A 121 -27.80 -18.97 -11.91
N ASP A 122 -26.58 -19.28 -12.35
CA ASP A 122 -25.57 -19.90 -11.50
C ASP A 122 -24.95 -18.89 -10.52
N MET A 123 -24.71 -17.65 -10.99
CA MET A 123 -24.22 -16.58 -10.12
C MET A 123 -25.23 -16.24 -9.02
N ASP A 124 -26.51 -16.12 -9.34
CA ASP A 124 -27.57 -15.83 -8.38
C ASP A 124 -27.75 -17.00 -7.40
N ALA A 125 -27.65 -18.25 -7.87
CA ALA A 125 -27.67 -19.43 -7.02
C ALA A 125 -26.49 -19.46 -6.02
N LEU A 126 -25.28 -19.06 -6.46
CA LEU A 126 -24.13 -18.90 -5.55
C LEU A 126 -24.41 -17.84 -4.48
N LEU A 127 -24.93 -16.67 -4.86
CA LEU A 127 -25.25 -15.60 -3.92
C LEU A 127 -26.30 -16.04 -2.89
N GLN A 128 -27.34 -16.76 -3.34
CA GLN A 128 -28.36 -17.33 -2.46
C GLN A 128 -27.81 -18.40 -1.52
N SER A 129 -26.86 -19.23 -1.98
CA SER A 129 -26.17 -20.21 -1.13
C SER A 129 -25.39 -19.54 0.00
N ILE A 130 -24.69 -18.43 -0.28
CA ILE A 130 -23.99 -17.63 0.73
C ILE A 130 -25.00 -17.03 1.73
N ARG A 131 -26.14 -16.53 1.24
CA ARG A 131 -27.22 -16.04 2.13
C ARG A 131 -27.74 -17.12 3.08
N ALA A 132 -27.84 -18.37 2.63
CA ALA A 132 -28.34 -19.48 3.46
C ALA A 132 -27.27 -20.10 4.38
N SER A 133 -26.01 -20.15 3.92
CA SER A 133 -24.96 -20.97 4.55
C SER A 133 -23.83 -20.15 5.18
N GLY A 134 -23.80 -18.84 4.93
CA GLY A 134 -22.79 -17.92 5.46
C GLY A 134 -21.56 -17.73 4.55
N PRO A 135 -20.49 -17.11 5.09
CA PRO A 135 -19.31 -16.69 4.33
C PRO A 135 -18.53 -17.85 3.70
N VAL A 136 -17.97 -17.63 2.52
CA VAL A 136 -17.23 -18.65 1.74
C VAL A 136 -15.91 -18.13 1.18
N ARG A 137 -14.95 -19.03 0.96
CA ARG A 137 -13.74 -18.76 0.17
C ARG A 137 -13.75 -19.59 -1.10
N ALA A 138 -12.99 -19.15 -2.11
CA ALA A 138 -12.87 -19.88 -3.38
C ALA A 138 -12.41 -21.35 -3.19
N ALA A 139 -11.64 -21.64 -2.14
CA ALA A 139 -11.16 -22.99 -1.84
C ALA A 139 -12.28 -23.96 -1.39
N ASP A 140 -13.40 -23.46 -0.85
CA ASP A 140 -14.50 -24.31 -0.37
C ASP A 140 -15.24 -25.02 -1.51
N PHE A 141 -15.06 -24.53 -2.74
CA PHE A 141 -15.65 -25.10 -3.96
C PHE A 141 -14.73 -26.13 -4.63
N SER A 142 -13.52 -26.35 -4.10
CA SER A 142 -12.58 -27.37 -4.59
C SER A 142 -12.99 -28.76 -4.09
N ARG A 143 -12.95 -29.76 -4.97
CA ARG A 143 -13.50 -31.12 -4.76
C ARG A 143 -12.85 -31.81 -3.54
N ARG A 144 -13.66 -32.36 -2.62
CA ARG A 144 -13.19 -33.37 -1.65
C ARG A 144 -12.82 -34.64 -2.45
N ALA A 145 -11.63 -35.19 -2.23
CA ALA A 145 -11.24 -36.46 -2.83
C ALA A 145 -12.20 -37.57 -2.34
N GLY A 146 -12.81 -38.32 -3.27
CA GLY A 146 -13.57 -39.54 -2.95
C GLY A 146 -15.10 -39.48 -3.02
N VAL A 147 -15.72 -38.36 -3.41
CA VAL A 147 -17.19 -38.32 -3.61
C VAL A 147 -17.53 -38.41 -5.10
N ALA A 148 -17.92 -39.60 -5.55
CA ALA A 148 -18.55 -39.82 -6.84
C ALA A 148 -20.07 -39.70 -6.70
N LYS A 149 -20.64 -38.59 -7.19
CA LYS A 149 -21.98 -38.52 -7.80
C LYS A 149 -21.98 -37.45 -8.89
N ALA A 150 -22.65 -37.80 -9.99
CA ALA A 150 -22.72 -37.11 -11.26
C ALA A 150 -23.56 -35.82 -11.21
N GLY A 151 -23.21 -34.85 -12.07
CA GLY A 151 -24.01 -33.66 -12.39
C GLY A 151 -23.31 -32.33 -12.10
N TRP A 152 -23.04 -31.54 -13.16
CA TRP A 152 -22.58 -30.14 -13.17
C TRP A 152 -21.07 -29.83 -13.03
N TRP A 153 -20.17 -30.78 -13.26
CA TRP A 153 -18.72 -30.56 -13.07
C TRP A 153 -17.90 -30.58 -14.36
N GLU A 154 -17.89 -29.49 -15.12
CA GLU A 154 -16.74 -29.14 -15.98
C GLU A 154 -16.39 -27.65 -15.82
N TRP A 155 -15.14 -27.38 -15.43
CA TRP A 155 -14.52 -26.06 -15.20
C TRP A 155 -15.25 -25.12 -14.24
N LYS A 156 -15.02 -25.29 -12.94
CA LYS A 156 -15.71 -24.53 -11.91
C LYS A 156 -15.32 -23.04 -11.84
N PRO A 157 -16.22 -22.12 -12.25
CA PRO A 157 -15.95 -20.68 -12.37
C PRO A 157 -16.22 -19.91 -11.06
N GLU A 158 -16.50 -20.58 -9.92
CA GLU A 158 -16.97 -19.96 -8.67
C GLU A 158 -16.02 -18.88 -8.16
N LYS A 159 -14.70 -19.06 -8.31
CA LYS A 159 -13.74 -17.99 -8.00
C LYS A 159 -14.03 -16.71 -8.79
N ARG A 160 -14.32 -16.84 -10.09
CA ARG A 160 -14.65 -15.71 -10.97
C ARG A 160 -16.00 -15.11 -10.59
N TRP A 161 -16.97 -15.92 -10.20
CA TRP A 161 -18.27 -15.44 -9.71
C TRP A 161 -18.16 -14.68 -8.38
N LEU A 162 -17.35 -15.16 -7.43
CA LEU A 162 -17.06 -14.44 -6.19
C LEU A 162 -16.38 -13.09 -6.46
N GLU A 163 -15.39 -13.06 -7.36
CA GLU A 163 -14.73 -11.82 -7.79
C GLU A 163 -15.69 -10.89 -8.54
N ALA A 164 -16.60 -11.42 -9.35
CA ALA A 164 -17.63 -10.68 -10.06
C ALA A 164 -18.64 -10.05 -9.08
N TRP A 165 -19.16 -10.82 -8.12
CA TRP A 165 -20.08 -10.31 -7.12
C TRP A 165 -19.43 -9.28 -6.19
N PHE A 166 -18.14 -9.45 -5.88
CA PHE A 166 -17.37 -8.41 -5.20
C PHE A 166 -17.26 -7.13 -6.03
N ALA A 167 -16.98 -7.24 -7.33
CA ALA A 167 -16.91 -6.10 -8.23
C ALA A 167 -18.26 -5.38 -8.38
N LEU A 168 -19.38 -6.14 -8.44
CA LEU A 168 -20.75 -5.63 -8.47
C LEU A 168 -21.20 -5.05 -7.12
N GLY A 169 -20.50 -5.36 -6.03
CA GLY A 169 -20.75 -4.81 -4.70
C GLY A 169 -21.75 -5.58 -3.85
N GLU A 170 -22.25 -6.73 -4.33
CA GLU A 170 -23.12 -7.66 -3.61
C GLU A 170 -22.37 -8.48 -2.55
N LEU A 171 -21.09 -8.78 -2.81
CA LEU A 171 -20.19 -9.40 -1.84
C LEU A 171 -19.13 -8.41 -1.36
N MET A 172 -18.70 -8.57 -0.12
CA MET A 172 -17.54 -7.91 0.46
C MET A 172 -16.61 -8.93 1.11
N VAL A 173 -15.37 -8.55 1.36
CA VAL A 173 -14.41 -9.41 2.08
C VAL A 173 -14.64 -9.22 3.57
N ALA A 174 -15.16 -10.25 4.24
CA ALA A 174 -15.39 -10.24 5.68
C ALA A 174 -14.08 -10.44 6.47
N ARG A 175 -13.18 -11.27 5.95
CA ARG A 175 -11.85 -11.53 6.54
C ARG A 175 -10.92 -12.18 5.53
N ARG A 176 -9.68 -12.41 5.94
CA ARG A 176 -8.71 -13.21 5.20
C ARG A 176 -8.22 -14.41 6.02
N ASP A 177 -8.30 -15.59 5.43
CA ASP A 177 -7.75 -16.82 5.99
C ASP A 177 -6.53 -17.22 5.15
N ASN A 178 -5.32 -17.17 5.71
CA ASN A 178 -4.06 -17.38 4.97
C ASN A 178 -3.93 -16.53 3.69
N PHE A 179 -4.39 -15.26 3.78
CA PHE A 179 -4.48 -14.31 2.67
C PHE A 179 -5.50 -14.66 1.57
N GLN A 180 -6.27 -15.72 1.72
CA GLN A 180 -7.44 -15.99 0.87
C GLN A 180 -8.61 -15.15 1.36
N ARG A 181 -9.31 -14.49 0.45
CA ARG A 181 -10.52 -13.74 0.77
C ARG A 181 -11.62 -14.70 1.21
N VAL A 182 -12.26 -14.38 2.33
CA VAL A 182 -13.53 -14.95 2.72
C VAL A 182 -14.60 -13.91 2.43
N TYR A 183 -15.48 -14.23 1.50
CA TYR A 183 -16.56 -13.37 1.04
C TYR A 183 -17.82 -13.60 1.87
N ASP A 184 -18.53 -12.52 2.17
CA ASP A 184 -19.86 -12.53 2.76
C ASP A 184 -20.72 -11.48 2.03
N LEU A 185 -22.04 -11.51 2.25
CA LEU A 185 -22.95 -10.50 1.74
C LEU A 185 -22.50 -9.11 2.19
N ALA A 186 -22.58 -8.14 1.28
CA ALA A 186 -22.18 -6.78 1.58
C ALA A 186 -22.93 -6.20 2.79
N GLU A 187 -24.23 -6.49 2.92
CA GLU A 187 -25.05 -6.08 4.07
C GLU A 187 -24.50 -6.58 5.42
N ASN A 188 -24.05 -7.84 5.47
CA ASN A 188 -23.47 -8.44 6.67
C ASN A 188 -22.14 -7.80 7.05
N VAL A 189 -21.30 -7.49 6.07
CA VAL A 189 -20.00 -6.84 6.31
C VAL A 189 -20.19 -5.39 6.71
N LEU A 190 -21.07 -4.64 6.04
CA LEU A 190 -21.36 -3.25 6.34
C LEU A 190 -21.95 -3.07 7.74
N ALA A 191 -22.82 -3.98 8.18
CA ALA A 191 -23.43 -3.97 9.51
C ALA A 191 -22.41 -4.15 10.66
N ARG A 192 -21.21 -4.65 10.37
CA ARG A 192 -20.14 -4.89 11.35
C ARG A 192 -19.07 -3.79 11.37
N LEU A 193 -19.19 -2.78 10.51
CA LEU A 193 -18.18 -1.73 10.43
C LEU A 193 -18.17 -0.86 11.69
N GLU A 194 -16.97 -0.44 12.08
CA GLU A 194 -16.74 0.47 13.20
C GLU A 194 -15.87 1.66 12.75
N PRO A 195 -16.42 2.88 12.65
CA PRO A 195 -17.79 3.28 13.03
C PRO A 195 -18.87 2.70 12.10
N PRO A 196 -20.15 2.66 12.54
CA PRO A 196 -21.26 2.14 11.75
C PRO A 196 -21.38 2.80 10.38
N PHE A 197 -21.68 1.99 9.37
CA PHE A 197 -21.93 2.46 8.01
C PHE A 197 -23.26 3.23 7.94
N ASP A 198 -23.22 4.43 7.37
CA ASP A 198 -24.43 5.21 7.06
C ASP A 198 -24.89 4.93 5.62
N PRO A 199 -25.99 4.15 5.42
CA PRO A 199 -26.51 3.87 4.08
C PRO A 199 -27.19 5.08 3.44
N ALA A 200 -27.54 6.12 4.20
CA ALA A 200 -28.13 7.35 3.68
C ALA A 200 -27.08 8.30 3.10
N PHE A 201 -25.79 8.07 3.39
CA PHE A 201 -24.70 8.88 2.86
C PHE A 201 -24.48 8.62 1.36
N ALA A 202 -24.88 9.58 0.53
CA ALA A 202 -24.78 9.53 -0.93
C ALA A 202 -24.15 10.82 -1.49
N PRO A 203 -22.82 11.00 -1.40
CA PRO A 203 -22.14 12.14 -1.98
C PRO A 203 -22.31 12.19 -3.50
N SER A 204 -22.45 13.41 -4.03
CA SER A 204 -22.35 13.64 -5.46
C SER A 204 -20.95 13.30 -5.99
N ALA A 205 -20.83 13.04 -7.29
CA ALA A 205 -19.53 12.81 -7.94
C ALA A 205 -18.53 13.95 -7.68
N ALA A 206 -19.00 15.19 -7.63
CA ALA A 206 -18.17 16.35 -7.33
C ALA A 206 -17.65 16.31 -5.89
N GLN A 207 -18.51 16.03 -4.90
CA GLN A 207 -18.11 15.90 -3.50
C GLN A 207 -17.12 14.75 -3.27
N GLN A 208 -17.36 13.60 -3.90
CA GLN A 208 -16.46 12.45 -3.83
C GLN A 208 -15.09 12.76 -4.45
N ARG A 209 -15.07 13.41 -5.62
CA ARG A 209 -13.84 13.83 -6.29
C ARG A 209 -13.06 14.84 -5.46
N GLU A 210 -13.72 15.87 -4.93
CA GLU A 210 -13.11 16.84 -4.04
C GLU A 210 -12.51 16.16 -2.81
N ARG A 211 -13.25 15.25 -2.17
CA ARG A 211 -12.77 14.48 -1.03
C ARG A 211 -11.50 13.70 -1.36
N PHE A 212 -11.47 12.96 -2.46
CA PHE A 212 -10.29 12.19 -2.86
C PHE A 212 -9.11 13.09 -3.27
N ILE A 213 -9.36 14.27 -3.83
CA ILE A 213 -8.30 15.27 -4.07
C ILE A 213 -7.67 15.71 -2.74
N LEU A 214 -8.49 16.08 -1.75
CA LEU A 214 -8.00 16.52 -0.44
C LEU A 214 -7.26 15.39 0.29
N ASP A 215 -7.79 14.16 0.25
CA ASP A 215 -7.16 12.99 0.85
C ASP A 215 -5.83 12.62 0.17
N SER A 216 -5.74 12.71 -1.16
CA SER A 216 -4.47 12.56 -1.90
C SER A 216 -3.42 13.56 -1.41
N VAL A 217 -3.76 14.85 -1.38
CA VAL A 217 -2.83 15.91 -0.96
C VAL A 217 -2.41 15.71 0.49
N ARG A 218 -3.35 15.32 1.36
CA ARG A 218 -3.09 15.04 2.77
C ARG A 218 -2.16 13.84 2.97
N ALA A 219 -2.38 12.73 2.26
CA ALA A 219 -1.55 11.53 2.38
C ALA A 219 -0.14 11.74 1.79
N LEU A 220 -0.02 12.55 0.73
CA LEU A 220 1.26 12.87 0.10
C LEU A 220 2.05 13.95 0.84
N GLY A 221 1.40 14.77 1.67
CA GLY A 221 2.03 15.83 2.46
C GLY A 221 2.35 17.09 1.65
N VAL A 222 3.05 16.95 0.52
CA VAL A 222 3.26 17.99 -0.49
C VAL A 222 3.27 17.36 -1.88
N THR A 223 2.51 17.93 -2.82
CA THR A 223 2.37 17.35 -4.15
C THR A 223 2.10 18.41 -5.22
N GLN A 224 2.44 18.13 -6.48
CA GLN A 224 1.94 18.89 -7.62
C GLN A 224 0.54 18.41 -8.01
N ALA A 225 -0.25 19.29 -8.66
CA ALA A 225 -1.60 18.96 -9.13
C ALA A 225 -1.62 17.70 -10.02
N ALA A 226 -0.64 17.57 -10.92
CA ALA A 226 -0.55 16.47 -11.87
C ALA A 226 -0.38 15.08 -11.22
N TRP A 227 0.06 15.00 -9.96
CA TRP A 227 0.26 13.74 -9.22
C TRP A 227 -0.94 13.35 -8.35
N VAL A 228 -1.89 14.28 -8.11
CA VAL A 228 -3.02 14.08 -7.19
C VAL A 228 -3.93 12.94 -7.68
N ALA A 229 -4.18 12.91 -8.99
CA ALA A 229 -5.11 11.95 -9.60
C ALA A 229 -4.62 10.49 -9.46
N ASP A 230 -3.31 10.25 -9.44
CA ASP A 230 -2.75 8.90 -9.38
C ASP A 230 -3.15 8.17 -8.10
N TYR A 231 -3.17 8.86 -6.95
CA TYR A 231 -3.34 8.26 -5.64
C TYR A 231 -4.63 7.44 -5.50
N PHE A 232 -5.76 7.94 -6.04
CA PHE A 232 -7.05 7.25 -6.08
C PHE A 232 -7.49 6.89 -7.51
N ARG A 233 -6.57 6.88 -8.49
CA ARG A 233 -6.85 6.65 -9.92
C ARG A 233 -7.98 7.52 -10.50
N LEU A 234 -8.05 8.77 -10.06
CA LEU A 234 -9.07 9.72 -10.49
C LEU A 234 -8.97 9.99 -11.99
N LYS A 235 -10.14 10.12 -12.64
CA LYS A 235 -10.27 10.59 -14.01
C LYS A 235 -11.35 11.68 -14.08
N PRO A 236 -11.15 12.75 -14.87
CA PRO A 236 -9.91 13.12 -15.58
C PRO A 236 -8.77 13.50 -14.61
N LYS A 237 -7.58 13.78 -15.17
CA LYS A 237 -6.42 14.29 -14.40
C LYS A 237 -6.82 15.56 -13.65
N VAL A 238 -6.20 15.78 -12.49
CA VAL A 238 -6.39 16.98 -11.67
C VAL A 238 -5.43 18.07 -12.16
N GLY A 239 -5.94 19.29 -12.32
CA GLY A 239 -5.17 20.45 -12.77
C GLY A 239 -5.21 21.60 -11.76
N GLU A 240 -4.34 22.59 -11.93
CA GLU A 240 -4.22 23.72 -10.99
C GLU A 240 -5.52 24.55 -10.89
N ARG A 241 -6.27 24.69 -12.00
CA ARG A 241 -7.58 25.37 -12.00
C ARG A 241 -8.60 24.71 -11.06
N GLU A 242 -8.53 23.39 -10.92
CA GLU A 242 -9.41 22.63 -10.01
C GLU A 242 -8.97 22.78 -8.55
N LEU A 243 -7.68 23.01 -8.29
CA LEU A 243 -7.18 23.25 -6.94
C LEU A 243 -7.33 24.71 -6.49
N ALA A 244 -7.47 25.66 -7.42
CA ALA A 244 -7.53 27.08 -7.10
C ALA A 244 -8.65 27.45 -6.10
N PRO A 245 -9.90 26.93 -6.21
CA PRO A 245 -10.94 27.17 -5.21
C PRO A 245 -10.58 26.62 -3.82
N LEU A 246 -9.94 25.45 -3.76
CA LEU A 246 -9.51 24.82 -2.50
C LEU A 246 -8.35 25.59 -1.84
N VAL A 247 -7.53 26.27 -2.63
CA VAL A 247 -6.52 27.21 -2.11
C VAL A 247 -7.19 28.49 -1.60
N ALA A 248 -8.13 29.05 -2.36
CA ALA A 248 -8.85 30.26 -1.98
C ALA A 248 -9.66 30.09 -0.68
N SER A 249 -10.23 28.90 -0.45
CA SER A 249 -10.95 28.56 0.78
C SER A 249 -10.05 28.19 1.97
N GLY A 250 -8.75 28.00 1.73
CA GLY A 250 -7.79 27.59 2.76
C GLY A 250 -7.80 26.09 3.11
N GLU A 251 -8.51 25.25 2.35
CA GLU A 251 -8.42 23.78 2.46
C GLU A 251 -7.03 23.28 2.03
N LEU A 252 -6.45 23.93 1.02
CA LEU A 252 -5.10 23.71 0.54
C LEU A 252 -4.23 24.96 0.69
N LEU A 253 -2.95 24.75 0.92
CA LEU A 253 -1.91 25.77 0.93
C LEU A 253 -1.01 25.58 -0.29
N ALA A 254 -0.80 26.64 -1.06
CA ALA A 254 0.17 26.65 -2.15
C ALA A 254 1.55 27.10 -1.63
N VAL A 255 2.61 26.36 -1.98
CA VAL A 255 3.99 26.65 -1.57
C VAL A 255 4.95 26.42 -2.73
N PRO A 256 5.82 27.40 -3.07
CA PRO A 256 6.88 27.18 -4.05
C PRO A 256 7.86 26.12 -3.54
N VAL A 257 8.26 25.20 -4.42
CA VAL A 257 9.27 24.17 -4.13
C VAL A 257 10.41 24.32 -5.13
N GLU A 258 11.64 24.34 -4.62
CA GLU A 258 12.86 24.43 -5.43
C GLU A 258 12.90 23.33 -6.51
N GLY A 259 13.17 23.74 -7.75
CA GLY A 259 13.22 22.83 -8.91
C GLY A 259 11.86 22.45 -9.50
N TRP A 260 10.75 22.94 -8.96
CA TRP A 260 9.41 22.74 -9.55
C TRP A 260 8.97 23.96 -10.35
N HIS A 261 8.37 23.72 -11.52
CA HIS A 261 7.81 24.78 -12.36
C HIS A 261 6.42 25.23 -11.92
N THR A 262 5.74 24.41 -11.11
CA THR A 262 4.41 24.66 -10.55
C THR A 262 4.48 24.59 -9.03
N PRO A 263 3.58 25.27 -8.29
CA PRO A 263 3.59 25.21 -6.84
C PRO A 263 3.31 23.80 -6.33
N GLY A 264 3.84 23.50 -5.15
CA GLY A 264 3.37 22.38 -4.34
C GLY A 264 2.12 22.75 -3.57
N TYR A 265 1.24 21.76 -3.40
CA TYR A 265 0.00 21.87 -2.63
C TYR A 265 0.11 21.03 -1.37
N VAL A 266 -0.30 21.61 -0.24
CA VAL A 266 -0.25 21.01 1.10
C VAL A 266 -1.65 21.13 1.72
N HIS A 267 -2.15 20.06 2.32
CA HIS A 267 -3.45 20.08 3.00
C HIS A 267 -3.38 20.93 4.27
N ARG A 268 -4.44 21.67 4.63
CA ARG A 268 -4.46 22.55 5.81
C ARG A 268 -4.03 21.89 7.12
N ASP A 269 -4.41 20.61 7.32
CA ASP A 269 -4.01 19.82 8.49
C ASP A 269 -2.48 19.67 8.64
N HIS A 270 -1.70 19.92 7.59
CA HIS A 270 -0.24 19.95 7.64
C HIS A 270 0.34 21.36 7.77
N ALA A 271 -0.45 22.41 7.99
CA ALA A 271 0.02 23.80 8.07
C ALA A 271 1.16 23.99 9.09
N ALA A 272 1.00 23.43 10.30
CA ALA A 272 2.04 23.49 11.33
C ALA A 272 3.31 22.73 10.92
N THR A 273 3.16 21.56 10.31
CA THR A 273 4.28 20.75 9.78
C THR A 273 4.98 21.46 8.62
N LEU A 274 4.24 22.15 7.76
CA LEU A 274 4.76 22.99 6.67
C LEU A 274 5.58 24.15 7.23
N ALA A 275 5.10 24.84 8.26
CA ALA A 275 5.85 25.90 8.93
C ALA A 275 7.18 25.38 9.52
N GLN A 276 7.16 24.19 10.14
CA GLN A 276 8.39 23.52 10.60
C GLN A 276 9.33 23.14 9.46
N ALA A 277 8.80 22.69 8.31
CA ALA A 277 9.58 22.35 7.14
C ALA A 277 10.29 23.59 6.57
N LEU A 278 9.55 24.70 6.39
CA LEU A 278 10.08 25.99 5.93
C LEU A 278 11.18 26.52 6.86
N ALA A 279 11.01 26.35 8.18
CA ALA A 279 12.01 26.71 9.18
C ALA A 279 13.18 25.71 9.30
N GLY A 280 13.24 24.65 8.47
CA GLY A 280 14.29 23.64 8.51
C GLY A 280 14.31 22.78 9.79
N ARG A 281 13.19 22.69 10.50
CA ARG A 281 13.06 22.01 11.80
C ARG A 281 12.68 20.53 11.68
N LEU A 282 12.19 20.09 10.52
CA LEU A 282 11.94 18.66 10.28
C LEU A 282 13.26 17.91 10.08
N ARG A 283 13.50 16.89 10.91
CA ARG A 283 14.71 16.05 10.83
C ARG A 283 14.35 14.61 10.50
N ALA A 284 14.73 14.18 9.30
CA ALA A 284 14.61 12.80 8.87
C ALA A 284 15.72 11.94 9.46
N THR A 285 15.36 10.94 10.25
CA THR A 285 16.31 10.04 10.93
C THR A 285 16.10 8.56 10.57
N ARG A 286 14.96 8.21 9.99
CA ARG A 286 14.59 6.82 9.69
C ARG A 286 15.53 6.20 8.65
N THR A 287 15.92 4.95 8.89
CA THR A 287 16.45 4.04 7.87
C THR A 287 15.60 2.79 7.85
N VAL A 288 15.06 2.43 6.68
CA VAL A 288 14.12 1.31 6.54
C VAL A 288 14.00 0.82 5.10
N LEU A 289 13.58 -0.43 4.93
CA LEU A 289 13.24 -1.01 3.63
C LEU A 289 11.78 -0.72 3.29
N LEU A 290 11.51 -0.31 2.06
CA LEU A 290 10.16 -0.01 1.57
C LEU A 290 9.65 -1.12 0.66
N SER A 291 8.33 -1.27 0.58
CA SER A 291 7.71 -2.10 -0.44
C SER A 291 7.87 -1.45 -1.84
N PRO A 292 7.97 -2.23 -2.93
CA PRO A 292 7.79 -1.70 -4.29
C PRO A 292 6.49 -0.91 -4.49
N PHE A 293 5.43 -1.27 -3.76
CA PHE A 293 4.11 -0.64 -3.83
C PHE A 293 3.88 0.31 -2.66
N ASP A 294 4.94 0.84 -2.06
CA ASP A 294 4.83 1.86 -1.03
C ASP A 294 4.32 3.18 -1.66
N PRO A 295 3.37 3.91 -1.02
CA PRO A 295 2.89 5.19 -1.52
C PRO A 295 3.99 6.23 -1.77
N LEU A 296 5.15 6.07 -1.14
CA LEU A 296 6.31 6.93 -1.37
C LEU A 296 6.93 6.75 -2.76
N VAL A 297 6.86 5.54 -3.34
CA VAL A 297 7.66 5.14 -4.52
C VAL A 297 6.85 4.58 -5.69
N TRP A 298 5.56 4.24 -5.51
CA TRP A 298 4.76 3.63 -6.58
C TRP A 298 4.57 4.56 -7.79
N ASP A 299 4.61 5.88 -7.57
CA ASP A 299 4.45 6.87 -8.63
C ASP A 299 5.84 7.25 -9.11
N ARG A 300 6.18 6.78 -10.30
CA ARG A 300 7.51 6.92 -10.89
C ARG A 300 7.89 8.37 -11.12
N ALA A 301 6.94 9.20 -11.56
CA ALA A 301 7.19 10.60 -11.84
C ALA A 301 7.46 11.36 -10.53
N ARG A 302 6.64 11.11 -9.50
CA ARG A 302 6.84 11.70 -8.17
C ARG A 302 8.12 11.19 -7.52
N ALA A 303 8.41 9.89 -7.56
CA ALA A 303 9.64 9.32 -7.00
C ALA A 303 10.89 9.90 -7.66
N GLN A 304 10.87 10.10 -8.98
CA GLN A 304 11.96 10.76 -9.70
C GLN A 304 12.09 12.24 -9.32
N ALA A 305 11.00 13.02 -9.40
CA ALA A 305 11.04 14.45 -9.10
C ALA A 305 11.39 14.73 -7.63
N MET A 306 10.87 13.92 -6.71
CA MET A 306 11.15 14.06 -5.28
C MET A 306 12.53 13.52 -4.95
N PHE A 307 12.91 12.31 -5.34
CA PHE A 307 14.09 11.62 -4.78
C PHE A 307 15.24 11.40 -5.77
N GLY A 308 15.05 11.71 -7.06
CA GLY A 308 15.99 11.31 -8.11
C GLY A 308 16.07 9.80 -8.26
N PHE A 309 14.98 9.09 -7.94
CA PHE A 309 14.95 7.64 -7.85
C PHE A 309 14.10 7.03 -8.96
N GLU A 310 14.76 6.64 -10.05
CA GLU A 310 14.13 5.87 -11.12
C GLU A 310 13.88 4.44 -10.65
N TYR A 311 12.60 4.06 -10.62
CA TYR A 311 12.21 2.78 -10.05
C TYR A 311 11.12 2.11 -10.88
N THR A 312 11.39 0.89 -11.31
CA THR A 312 10.43 0.01 -11.97
C THR A 312 10.58 -1.37 -11.35
N ILE A 313 9.49 -1.94 -10.87
CA ILE A 313 9.49 -3.32 -10.38
C ILE A 313 9.70 -4.27 -11.56
N GLU A 314 10.67 -5.18 -11.45
CA GLU A 314 11.06 -6.08 -12.55
C GLU A 314 10.51 -7.51 -12.35
N CYS A 315 9.43 -7.65 -11.57
CA CYS A 315 8.78 -8.93 -11.32
C CYS A 315 8.18 -9.54 -12.59
N TYR A 316 7.74 -8.68 -13.53
CA TYR A 316 7.24 -9.08 -14.85
C TYR A 316 8.35 -9.20 -15.91
N THR A 317 9.56 -8.72 -15.61
CA THR A 317 10.71 -8.83 -16.50
C THR A 317 11.29 -10.24 -16.43
N PRO A 318 11.58 -10.91 -17.56
CA PRO A 318 12.28 -12.19 -17.56
C PRO A 318 13.62 -12.12 -16.81
N ALA A 319 13.98 -13.17 -16.07
CA ALA A 319 15.12 -13.15 -15.15
C ALA A 319 16.44 -12.63 -15.76
N PRO A 320 16.84 -13.00 -16.99
CA PRO A 320 18.08 -12.51 -17.60
C PRO A 320 18.07 -11.02 -17.96
N LYS A 321 16.88 -10.40 -18.09
CA LYS A 321 16.71 -8.98 -18.46
C LYS A 321 16.56 -8.06 -17.24
N ARG A 322 16.58 -8.61 -16.02
CA ARG A 322 16.44 -7.83 -14.77
C ARG A 322 17.74 -7.10 -14.47
N ARG A 323 17.67 -5.79 -14.20
CA ARG A 323 18.82 -4.99 -13.79
C ARG A 323 19.10 -5.14 -12.30
N TYR A 324 18.05 -5.14 -11.48
CA TYR A 324 18.18 -5.10 -10.02
C TYR A 324 17.68 -6.38 -9.35
N GLY A 325 16.58 -6.98 -9.80
CA GLY A 325 16.03 -8.18 -9.16
C GLY A 325 14.52 -8.31 -9.30
N TYR A 326 13.95 -9.36 -8.68
CA TYR A 326 12.53 -9.69 -8.87
C TYR A 326 11.59 -8.80 -8.05
N PHE A 327 11.84 -8.67 -6.74
CA PHE A 327 11.00 -7.92 -5.80
C PHE A 327 11.88 -6.98 -4.98
N VAL A 328 12.40 -5.97 -5.66
CA VAL A 328 13.44 -5.07 -5.14
C VAL A 328 12.84 -4.09 -4.14
N LEU A 329 13.37 -4.03 -2.92
CA LEU A 329 12.93 -3.12 -1.88
C LEU A 329 13.77 -1.82 -1.92
N PRO A 330 13.18 -0.63 -2.06
CA PRO A 330 13.92 0.62 -1.91
C PRO A 330 14.45 0.81 -0.48
N ILE A 331 15.64 1.39 -0.36
CA ILE A 331 16.28 1.68 0.94
C ILE A 331 16.11 3.17 1.23
N LEU A 332 15.20 3.50 2.15
CA LEU A 332 15.07 4.85 2.69
C LEU A 332 16.12 5.06 3.77
N HIS A 333 16.88 6.15 3.70
CA HIS A 333 17.85 6.56 4.72
C HIS A 333 17.80 8.09 4.88
N ARG A 334 17.38 8.54 6.06
CA ARG A 334 17.44 9.94 6.52
C ARG A 334 16.94 10.96 5.48
N GLY A 335 15.80 10.66 4.87
CA GLY A 335 15.17 11.56 3.90
C GLY A 335 15.51 11.29 2.43
N ARG A 336 16.31 10.26 2.13
CA ARG A 336 16.75 9.92 0.77
C ARG A 336 16.50 8.46 0.45
N LEU A 337 16.17 8.15 -0.81
CA LEU A 337 16.23 6.79 -1.33
C LEU A 337 17.66 6.55 -1.80
N ILE A 338 18.41 5.74 -1.05
CA ILE A 338 19.87 5.59 -1.22
C ILE A 338 20.28 4.31 -1.93
N GLY A 339 19.32 3.42 -2.21
CA GLY A 339 19.62 2.13 -2.79
C GLY A 339 18.42 1.21 -2.92
N ARG A 340 18.74 -0.03 -3.28
CA ARG A 340 17.82 -1.09 -3.68
C ARG A 340 18.29 -2.42 -3.08
N LEU A 341 17.37 -3.23 -2.60
CA LEU A 341 17.64 -4.55 -2.00
C LEU A 341 16.80 -5.62 -2.69
N ASP A 342 17.41 -6.57 -3.40
CA ASP A 342 16.71 -7.80 -3.82
C ASP A 342 16.89 -8.86 -2.74
N ALA A 343 15.79 -9.39 -2.21
CA ALA A 343 15.81 -10.31 -1.08
C ALA A 343 14.77 -11.42 -1.21
N LYS A 344 14.95 -12.47 -0.41
CA LYS A 344 13.98 -13.55 -0.20
C LYS A 344 14.00 -14.00 1.26
N ALA A 345 12.83 -14.13 1.87
CA ALA A 345 12.69 -14.65 3.22
C ALA A 345 12.36 -16.15 3.18
N HIS A 346 13.35 -17.00 3.51
CA HIS A 346 13.20 -18.46 3.60
C HIS A 346 12.79 -18.83 5.03
N ARG A 347 11.49 -18.76 5.31
CA ARG A 347 10.93 -18.94 6.66
C ARG A 347 11.19 -20.34 7.22
N ASP A 348 11.08 -21.37 6.38
CA ASP A 348 11.28 -22.78 6.79
C ASP A 348 12.70 -23.05 7.32
N SER A 349 13.70 -22.31 6.84
CA SER A 349 15.10 -22.42 7.28
C SER A 349 15.56 -21.28 8.19
N GLY A 350 14.68 -20.32 8.48
CA GLY A 350 15.01 -19.12 9.26
C GLY A 350 16.03 -18.20 8.59
N VAL A 351 16.15 -18.21 7.25
CA VAL A 351 17.18 -17.47 6.50
C VAL A 351 16.60 -16.28 5.73
N PHE A 352 17.11 -15.07 5.97
CA PHE A 352 16.86 -13.90 5.14
C PHE A 352 17.98 -13.77 4.11
N GLU A 353 17.69 -14.18 2.88
CA GLU A 353 18.64 -14.08 1.78
C GLU A 353 18.60 -12.68 1.18
N VAL A 354 19.69 -11.93 1.34
CA VAL A 354 19.96 -10.71 0.59
C VAL A 354 20.66 -11.11 -0.71
N LYS A 355 19.92 -11.25 -1.79
CA LYS A 355 20.47 -11.63 -3.09
C LYS A 355 21.40 -10.55 -3.62
N ALA A 356 20.95 -9.29 -3.53
CA ALA A 356 21.72 -8.15 -3.96
C ALA A 356 21.41 -6.87 -3.18
N VAL A 357 22.42 -6.06 -2.91
CA VAL A 357 22.28 -4.65 -2.45
C VAL A 357 22.89 -3.74 -3.51
N PHE A 358 22.18 -2.68 -3.92
CA PHE A 358 22.71 -1.66 -4.81
C PHE A 358 22.56 -0.29 -4.15
N LEU A 359 23.64 0.47 -4.04
CA LEU A 359 23.57 1.88 -3.66
C LEU A 359 23.39 2.75 -4.91
N GLU A 360 22.65 3.86 -4.77
CA GLU A 360 22.52 4.84 -5.85
C GLU A 360 23.87 5.51 -6.17
N PRO A 361 24.05 6.01 -7.41
CA PRO A 361 25.19 6.86 -7.74
C PRO A 361 25.36 8.02 -6.74
N GLY A 362 26.61 8.29 -6.34
CA GLY A 362 26.93 9.32 -5.36
C GLY A 362 26.69 8.93 -3.90
N VAL A 363 26.29 7.69 -3.60
CA VAL A 363 26.18 7.17 -2.23
C VAL A 363 27.40 6.30 -1.91
N SER A 364 28.25 6.78 -1.00
CA SER A 364 29.41 6.03 -0.51
C SER A 364 29.06 5.20 0.73
N PRO A 365 29.61 3.98 0.88
CA PRO A 365 29.34 3.09 2.01
C PRO A 365 30.09 3.51 3.28
N GLN A 366 29.78 4.71 3.79
CA GLN A 366 30.37 5.24 5.01
C GLN A 366 29.93 4.40 6.23
N PRO A 367 30.77 4.27 7.29
CA PRO A 367 30.48 3.39 8.43
C PRO A 367 29.09 3.58 9.04
N ALA A 368 28.67 4.83 9.28
CA ALA A 368 27.35 5.11 9.85
C ALA A 368 26.18 4.68 8.94
N LEU A 369 26.33 4.84 7.61
CA LEU A 369 25.34 4.39 6.64
C LEU A 369 25.27 2.87 6.62
N VAL A 370 26.43 2.19 6.58
CA VAL A 370 26.50 0.73 6.61
C VAL A 370 25.80 0.18 7.84
N GLN A 371 26.06 0.74 9.02
CA GLN A 371 25.41 0.30 10.26
C GLN A 371 23.89 0.50 10.21
N ALA A 372 23.43 1.65 9.72
CA ALA A 372 21.99 1.93 9.60
C ALA A 372 21.29 0.98 8.60
N VAL A 373 21.92 0.68 7.47
CA VAL A 373 21.39 -0.27 6.46
C VAL A 373 21.42 -1.70 7.00
N ALA A 374 22.51 -2.11 7.65
CA ALA A 374 22.64 -3.42 8.28
C ALA A 374 21.55 -3.62 9.34
N ALA A 375 21.30 -2.62 10.18
CA ALA A 375 20.23 -2.64 11.18
C ALA A 375 18.84 -2.74 10.54
N ALA A 376 18.55 -1.94 9.50
CA ALA A 376 17.27 -2.01 8.80
C ALA A 376 17.03 -3.41 8.17
N ILE A 377 18.05 -4.02 7.58
CA ILE A 377 17.95 -5.39 7.05
C ILE A 377 17.74 -6.40 8.18
N ALA A 378 18.45 -6.26 9.31
CA ALA A 378 18.32 -7.16 10.45
C ALA A 378 16.95 -7.04 11.14
N ASP A 379 16.40 -5.84 11.27
CA ASP A 379 15.04 -5.59 11.78
C ASP A 379 14.01 -6.29 10.89
N THR A 380 14.12 -6.14 9.56
CA THR A 380 13.22 -6.81 8.62
C THR A 380 13.39 -8.33 8.65
N ALA A 381 14.62 -8.83 8.76
CA ALA A 381 14.91 -10.26 8.89
C ALA A 381 14.29 -10.85 10.17
N ARG A 382 14.40 -10.15 11.31
CA ARG A 382 13.77 -10.55 12.58
C ARG A 382 12.25 -10.55 12.49
N TRP A 383 11.65 -9.50 11.95
CA TRP A 383 10.19 -9.42 11.76
C TRP A 383 9.65 -10.58 10.90
N HIS A 384 10.46 -11.09 9.97
CA HIS A 384 10.14 -12.26 9.16
C HIS A 384 10.29 -13.62 9.86
N GLY A 385 10.83 -13.66 11.09
CA GLY A 385 11.26 -14.91 11.72
C GLY A 385 12.45 -15.56 11.01
N THR A 386 13.24 -14.77 10.27
CA THR A 386 14.40 -15.27 9.52
C THR A 386 15.70 -14.57 9.94
N PRO A 387 16.15 -14.71 11.19
CA PRO A 387 17.26 -13.92 11.74
C PRO A 387 18.62 -14.23 11.07
N LYS A 388 18.78 -15.38 10.40
CA LYS A 388 20.04 -15.74 9.74
C LYS A 388 20.15 -15.01 8.40
N ILE A 389 21.00 -14.00 8.32
CA ILE A 389 21.17 -13.20 7.09
C ILE A 389 22.25 -13.83 6.19
N ARG A 390 21.90 -14.11 4.93
CA ARG A 390 22.86 -14.54 3.91
C ARG A 390 23.04 -13.45 2.86
N LEU A 391 24.26 -12.92 2.74
CA LEU A 391 24.57 -11.88 1.76
C LEU A 391 25.19 -12.43 0.48
N GLY A 392 24.50 -12.20 -0.63
CA GLY A 392 24.97 -12.36 -2.00
C GLY A 392 25.80 -11.16 -2.47
N ARG A 393 25.46 -10.60 -3.64
CA ARG A 393 26.26 -9.54 -4.28
C ARG A 393 25.96 -8.16 -3.72
N THR A 394 26.92 -7.23 -3.81
CA THR A 394 26.67 -5.81 -3.56
C THR A 394 27.24 -4.95 -4.67
N SER A 395 26.61 -3.83 -4.92
CA SER A 395 27.12 -2.75 -5.76
C SER A 395 27.04 -1.44 -4.96
N PRO A 396 28.17 -0.81 -4.61
CA PRO A 396 29.54 -1.23 -4.92
C PRO A 396 29.95 -2.53 -4.18
N ALA A 397 30.92 -3.27 -4.73
CA ALA A 397 31.42 -4.50 -4.12
C ALA A 397 32.03 -4.27 -2.72
N ALA A 398 32.58 -3.07 -2.49
CA ALA A 398 33.14 -2.64 -1.20
C ALA A 398 32.12 -2.65 -0.04
N LEU A 399 30.81 -2.64 -0.32
CA LEU A 399 29.77 -2.68 0.71
C LEU A 399 29.65 -4.06 1.41
N ALA A 400 30.08 -5.15 0.76
CA ALA A 400 29.84 -6.50 1.25
C ALA A 400 30.54 -6.81 2.58
N ARG A 401 31.84 -6.50 2.70
CA ARG A 401 32.63 -6.78 3.92
C ARG A 401 32.10 -6.00 5.13
N PRO A 402 31.85 -4.67 5.03
CA PRO A 402 31.26 -3.89 6.12
C PRO A 402 29.88 -4.39 6.58
N LEU A 403 28.99 -4.78 5.66
CA LEU A 403 27.67 -5.34 6.03
C LEU A 403 27.82 -6.66 6.81
N ARG A 404 28.68 -7.58 6.33
CA ARG A 404 28.95 -8.84 7.02
C ARG A 404 29.54 -8.61 8.41
N ALA A 405 30.44 -7.65 8.56
CA ALA A 405 31.00 -7.29 9.85
C ALA A 405 29.92 -6.76 10.81
N ALA A 406 29.05 -5.86 10.34
CA ALA A 406 27.96 -5.31 11.14
C ALA A 406 27.03 -6.41 11.70
N TRP A 407 26.68 -7.43 10.90
CA TRP A 407 25.79 -8.49 11.38
C TRP A 407 26.43 -9.50 12.34
N ARG A 408 27.77 -9.64 12.36
CA ARG A 408 28.44 -10.50 13.35
C ARG A 408 28.25 -10.00 14.79
N HIS A 409 28.01 -8.70 14.96
CA HIS A 409 27.80 -8.07 16.26
C HIS A 409 26.31 -7.95 16.66
N VAL A 410 25.40 -8.45 15.82
CA VAL A 410 23.94 -8.38 16.02
C VAL A 410 23.35 -9.78 16.32
N GLY A 411 24.22 -10.78 16.52
CA GLY A 411 23.87 -12.17 16.81
C GLY A 411 23.47 -12.41 18.25
#